data_AF-C8W145-F1
#
_entry.id   AF-C8W145-F1
#
_cell.length_a   1.000
_cell.length_b   1.000
_cell.length_c   1.000
_cell.angle_alpha   90.00
_cell.angle_beta   90.00
_cell.angle_gamma   90.00
#
_symmetry.space_group_name_H-M   'P 1'
#
loop_
_entity.id
_entity.type
_entity.pdbx_description
1 polymer ?
#
loop_
_entity_poly.entity_id
_entity_poly.type
_entity_poly.pdbx_seq_one_letter_code
_entity_poly.pdbx_strand_id
1 'polypeptide(L)'
;MPFTVFKCWFYTYNPMITSYFMTFTLCPSVVGKTLSIDEAVDLYKNKISLSISCGLFVDCENNNLSESQLDRLYSIIRALKNKNFENISLKIRYFNEEHKNEVEKDPDRFLYAEASYYRELKNKNIILFQIKIEDIESINQLGDIVNYIQE
;
A
#
# COMPACT_ATOMS: atom_id res chain seq x y z
N MET A 1 -7.38 22.13 -6.67
CA MET A 1 -8.65 21.78 -5.98
C MET A 1 -8.31 21.02 -4.70
N PRO A 2 -9.00 21.23 -3.57
CA PRO A 2 -8.67 20.55 -2.32
C PRO A 2 -9.26 19.14 -2.28
N PHE A 3 -8.42 18.14 -2.01
CA PHE A 3 -8.81 16.76 -1.74
C PHE A 3 -8.66 16.51 -0.24
N THR A 4 -9.59 15.78 0.37
CA THR A 4 -9.43 15.34 1.76
C THR A 4 -8.83 13.94 1.74
N VAL A 5 -7.68 13.77 2.39
CA VAL A 5 -6.99 12.48 2.50
C VAL A 5 -7.19 11.95 3.91
N PHE A 6 -7.78 10.77 4.04
CA PHE A 6 -7.91 10.09 5.33
C PHE A 6 -6.83 9.03 5.45
N LYS A 7 -6.04 9.09 6.53
CA LYS A 7 -5.09 8.05 6.91
C LYS A 7 -5.75 7.11 7.91
N CYS A 8 -5.78 5.81 7.64
CA CYS A 8 -6.15 4.79 8.62
C CYS A 8 -5.05 3.75 8.75
N TRP A 9 -4.71 3.39 9.98
CA TRP A 9 -3.70 2.40 10.31
C TRP A 9 -4.37 1.09 10.68
N PHE A 10 -3.94 -0.02 10.08
CA PHE A 10 -4.31 -1.34 10.56
C PHE A 10 -3.05 -2.17 10.74
N TYR A 11 -2.81 -2.59 11.98
CA TYR A 11 -1.80 -3.60 12.30
C TYR A 11 -2.49 -4.96 12.23
N THR A 12 -2.21 -5.74 11.17
CA THR A 12 -2.61 -7.15 11.17
C THR A 12 -1.56 -7.96 11.92
N TYR A 13 -1.97 -8.97 12.68
CA TYR A 13 -1.09 -9.85 13.48
C TYR A 13 -0.32 -10.85 12.59
N ASN A 14 0.40 -10.32 11.60
CA ASN A 14 1.29 -10.95 10.64
C ASN A 14 2.45 -9.94 10.40
N PRO A 15 3.61 -10.26 9.80
CA PRO A 15 4.77 -9.36 9.70
C PRO A 15 4.55 -8.19 8.72
N MET A 16 3.31 -7.77 8.49
CA MET A 16 2.88 -6.78 7.52
C MET A 16 2.36 -5.55 8.25
N ILE A 17 3.03 -4.41 8.06
CA ILE A 17 2.51 -3.11 8.47
C ILE A 17 1.68 -2.58 7.32
N THR A 18 0.42 -2.24 7.55
CA THR A 18 -0.48 -1.74 6.51
C THR A 18 -1.03 -0.37 6.88
N SER A 19 -0.93 0.56 5.94
CA SER A 19 -1.50 1.90 6.04
C SER A 19 -2.40 2.16 4.84
N TYR A 20 -3.56 2.73 5.09
CA TYR A 20 -4.57 3.02 4.08
C TYR A 20 -4.73 4.52 3.93
N PHE A 21 -4.78 4.96 2.69
CA PHE A 21 -5.16 6.29 2.30
C PHE A 21 -6.40 6.26 1.43
N MET A 22 -7.43 7.02 1.80
CA MET A 22 -8.56 7.27 0.92
C MET A 22 -8.50 8.69 0.39
N THR A 23 -8.67 8.83 -0.92
CA THR A 23 -8.76 10.13 -1.59
C THR A 23 -10.15 10.30 -2.20
N PHE A 24 -10.78 11.42 -1.91
CA PHE A 24 -12.12 11.77 -2.41
C PHE A 24 -12.01 12.79 -3.53
N THR A 25 -12.61 12.49 -4.68
CA THR A 25 -12.72 13.46 -5.77
C THR A 25 -13.96 14.33 -5.54
N LEU A 26 -13.75 15.55 -5.02
CA LEU A 26 -14.76 16.61 -4.80
C LEU A 26 -15.96 16.21 -3.92
N CYS A 27 -15.87 16.48 -2.61
CA CYS A 27 -17.08 16.65 -1.79
C CYS A 27 -16.97 17.81 -0.78
N PRO A 28 -17.59 18.97 -1.08
CA PRO A 28 -17.60 20.15 -0.19
C PRO A 28 -18.24 19.90 1.20
N SER A 29 -19.00 18.82 1.36
CA SER A 29 -19.83 18.54 2.54
C SER A 29 -19.11 17.81 3.70
N VAL A 30 -17.84 17.41 3.53
CA VAL A 30 -17.11 16.57 4.51
C VAL A 30 -15.80 17.19 5.00
N VAL A 31 -15.53 18.44 4.65
CA VAL A 31 -14.35 19.16 5.16
C VAL A 31 -14.38 19.16 6.70
N GLY A 32 -13.43 18.47 7.33
CA GLY A 32 -13.29 18.39 8.79
C GLY A 32 -14.05 17.27 9.52
N LYS A 33 -14.65 16.28 8.82
CA LYS A 33 -15.28 15.11 9.45
C LYS A 33 -14.46 13.84 9.22
N THR A 34 -14.20 13.07 10.28
CA THR A 34 -13.62 11.71 10.19
C THR A 34 -14.71 10.70 9.86
N LEU A 35 -14.51 9.89 8.81
CA LEU A 35 -15.38 8.78 8.42
C LEU A 35 -14.60 7.47 8.47
N SER A 36 -15.24 6.38 8.87
CA SER A 36 -14.70 5.02 8.69
C SER A 36 -14.67 4.63 7.20
N ILE A 37 -13.89 3.59 6.86
CA ILE A 37 -13.83 3.06 5.48
C ILE A 37 -15.21 2.61 5.02
N ASP A 38 -15.94 1.89 5.87
CA ASP A 38 -17.27 1.36 5.51
C ASP A 38 -18.27 2.51 5.29
N GLU A 39 -18.29 3.52 6.16
CA GLU A 39 -19.14 4.71 5.99
C GLU A 39 -18.80 5.47 4.70
N ALA A 40 -17.51 5.61 4.36
CA ALA A 40 -17.07 6.25 3.14
C ALA A 40 -17.53 5.46 1.90
N VAL A 41 -17.34 4.14 1.90
CA VAL A 41 -17.79 3.24 0.82
C VAL A 41 -19.30 3.33 0.61
N ASP A 42 -20.10 3.37 1.69
CA ASP A 42 -21.56 3.46 1.57
C ASP A 42 -22.03 4.81 1.03
N LEU A 43 -21.42 5.91 1.50
CA LEU A 43 -21.81 7.28 1.12
C LEU A 43 -21.41 7.64 -0.31
N TYR A 44 -20.23 7.20 -0.75
CA TYR A 44 -19.62 7.66 -1.99
C TYR A 44 -19.43 6.57 -3.03
N LYS A 45 -19.44 5.29 -2.63
CA LYS A 45 -19.37 4.13 -3.53
C LYS A 45 -18.21 4.29 -4.52
N ASN A 46 -18.45 4.01 -5.80
CA ASN A 46 -17.51 4.08 -6.92
C ASN A 46 -17.03 5.52 -7.27
N LYS A 47 -17.08 6.47 -6.32
CA LYS A 47 -16.53 7.83 -6.45
C LYS A 47 -15.34 8.07 -5.53
N ILE A 48 -14.91 7.05 -4.78
CA ILE A 48 -13.70 7.11 -3.94
C ILE A 48 -12.62 6.28 -4.60
N SER A 49 -11.42 6.83 -4.66
CA SER A 49 -10.22 6.04 -4.92
C SER A 49 -9.58 5.62 -3.59
N LEU A 50 -9.28 4.32 -3.48
CA LEU A 50 -8.52 3.77 -2.36
C LEU A 50 -7.05 3.66 -2.74
N SER A 51 -6.14 4.07 -1.87
CA SER A 51 -4.71 3.86 -2.02
C SER A 51 -4.16 3.15 -0.81
N ILE A 52 -3.59 1.97 -1.03
CA ILE A 52 -3.11 1.10 0.03
C ILE A 52 -1.60 1.13 -0.01
N SER A 53 -0.96 1.38 1.13
CA SER A 53 0.50 1.33 1.25
C SER A 53 0.88 0.39 2.38
N CYS A 54 1.60 -0.68 2.05
CA CYS A 54 2.00 -1.69 3.00
C CYS A 54 3.51 -1.96 2.96
N GLY A 55 4.00 -2.47 4.07
CA GLY A 55 5.36 -2.85 4.32
C GLY A 55 5.45 -4.34 4.61
N LEU A 56 6.38 -5.01 3.95
CA LEU A 56 6.72 -6.40 4.21
C LEU A 56 8.20 -6.50 4.55
N PHE A 57 8.56 -7.39 5.47
CA PHE A 57 9.96 -7.66 5.82
C PHE A 57 10.43 -8.95 5.15
N VAL A 58 11.64 -8.92 4.60
CA VAL A 58 12.30 -10.08 3.99
C VAL A 58 13.80 -10.06 4.31
N ASP A 59 14.41 -11.24 4.38
CA ASP A 59 15.86 -11.39 4.52
C ASP A 59 16.59 -10.99 3.23
N CYS A 60 17.73 -10.29 3.38
CA CYS A 60 18.55 -9.73 2.29
C CYS A 60 19.04 -10.72 1.23
N GLU A 61 18.95 -12.03 1.49
CA GLU A 61 19.47 -13.05 0.56
C GLU A 61 18.57 -13.23 -0.69
N ASN A 62 17.34 -12.71 -0.67
CA ASN A 62 16.40 -12.85 -1.78
C ASN A 62 15.94 -11.49 -2.33
N ASN A 63 16.62 -11.01 -3.37
CA ASN A 63 16.13 -9.89 -4.19
C ASN A 63 14.91 -10.26 -5.05
N ASN A 64 14.49 -11.54 -5.02
CA ASN A 64 13.33 -12.04 -5.74
C ASN A 64 12.26 -12.50 -4.76
N LEU A 65 11.01 -12.19 -5.07
CA LEU A 65 9.88 -12.77 -4.36
C LEU A 65 9.78 -14.27 -4.67
N SER A 66 9.61 -15.08 -3.64
CA SER A 66 9.24 -16.48 -3.82
C SER A 66 7.85 -16.58 -4.45
N GLU A 67 7.58 -17.70 -5.13
CA GLU A 67 6.25 -18.00 -5.66
C GLU A 67 5.17 -17.91 -4.57
N SER A 68 5.47 -18.41 -3.36
CA SER A 68 4.57 -18.31 -2.21
C SER A 68 4.29 -16.88 -1.74
N GLN A 69 5.25 -15.96 -1.87
CA GLN A 69 5.05 -14.54 -1.57
C GLN A 69 4.18 -13.86 -2.64
N LEU A 70 4.40 -14.19 -3.91
CA LEU A 70 3.56 -13.73 -5.02
C LEU A 70 2.12 -14.24 -4.91
N ASP A 71 1.92 -15.51 -4.55
CA ASP A 71 0.60 -16.10 -4.31
C ASP A 71 -0.16 -15.41 -3.19
N ARG A 72 0.53 -15.11 -2.08
CA ARG A 72 -0.04 -14.40 -0.95
C ARG A 72 -0.46 -12.98 -1.34
N LEU A 73 0.40 -12.28 -2.10
CA LEU A 73 0.10 -10.96 -2.62
C LEU A 73 -1.10 -11.00 -3.58
N TYR A 74 -1.12 -11.94 -4.51
CA TYR A 74 -2.21 -12.12 -5.45
C TYR A 74 -3.54 -12.39 -4.73
N SER A 75 -3.51 -13.19 -3.66
CA SER A 75 -4.68 -13.45 -2.81
C SER A 75 -5.21 -12.20 -2.13
N ILE A 76 -4.32 -11.33 -1.63
CA ILE A 76 -4.68 -10.03 -1.05
C ILE A 76 -5.32 -9.14 -2.12
N ILE A 77 -4.69 -9.02 -3.29
CA ILE A 77 -5.22 -8.25 -4.43
C ILE A 77 -6.62 -8.74 -4.78
N ARG A 78 -6.82 -10.05 -4.93
CA ARG A 78 -8.13 -10.64 -5.26
C ARG A 78 -9.20 -10.36 -4.21
N ALA A 79 -8.83 -10.30 -2.92
CA ALA A 79 -9.76 -9.97 -1.84
C ALA A 79 -10.15 -8.48 -1.82
N LEU A 80 -9.28 -7.61 -2.34
CA LEU A 80 -9.52 -6.17 -2.49
C LEU A 80 -10.29 -5.85 -3.78
N LYS A 81 -10.11 -6.66 -4.84
CA LYS A 81 -10.91 -6.58 -6.06
C LYS A 81 -12.40 -6.71 -5.74
N ASN A 82 -13.23 -6.03 -6.54
CA ASN A 82 -14.70 -6.00 -6.40
C ASN A 82 -15.22 -5.23 -5.17
N LYS A 83 -14.39 -4.44 -4.49
CA LYS A 83 -14.89 -3.44 -3.54
C LYS A 83 -15.42 -2.24 -4.32
N ASN A 84 -16.47 -1.58 -3.82
CA ASN A 84 -17.12 -0.43 -4.47
C ASN A 84 -16.26 0.85 -4.39
N PHE A 85 -15.10 0.85 -5.05
CA PHE A 85 -14.23 1.99 -5.24
C PHE A 85 -14.12 2.30 -6.73
N GLU A 86 -13.86 3.58 -7.07
CA GLU A 86 -13.59 4.01 -8.44
C GLU A 86 -12.30 3.39 -8.97
N ASN A 87 -11.27 3.39 -8.10
CA ASN A 87 -9.97 2.81 -8.34
C ASN A 87 -9.38 2.36 -7.00
N ILE A 88 -8.59 1.29 -7.02
CA ILE A 88 -7.80 0.85 -5.88
C ILE A 88 -6.35 0.75 -6.34
N SER A 89 -5.49 1.60 -5.78
CA SER A 89 -4.04 1.52 -5.97
C SER A 89 -3.38 0.80 -4.81
N LEU A 90 -2.30 0.07 -5.09
CA LEU A 90 -1.54 -0.70 -4.11
C LEU A 90 -0.05 -0.39 -4.26
N LYS A 91 0.57 0.03 -3.17
CA LYS A 91 2.01 0.20 -3.03
C LYS A 91 2.51 -0.71 -1.94
N ILE A 92 3.52 -1.52 -2.25
CA ILE A 92 4.14 -2.41 -1.30
C ILE A 92 5.63 -2.10 -1.26
N ARG A 93 6.16 -1.84 -0.08
CA ARG A 93 7.60 -1.68 0.14
C ARG A 93 8.10 -2.93 0.85
N TYR A 94 9.15 -3.52 0.29
CA TYR A 94 9.86 -4.62 0.91
C TYR A 94 11.06 -4.06 1.65
N PHE A 95 11.05 -4.25 2.96
CA PHE A 95 12.07 -3.80 3.88
C PHE A 95 12.99 -4.95 4.23
N ASN A 96 14.26 -4.63 4.44
CA ASN A 96 15.19 -5.57 5.06
C ASN A 96 14.75 -5.85 6.50
N GLU A 97 14.64 -7.13 6.85
CA GLU A 97 14.22 -7.57 8.18
C GLU A 97 15.14 -7.07 9.30
N GLU A 98 16.43 -6.82 9.03
CA GLU A 98 17.37 -6.23 9.99
C GLU A 98 16.93 -4.85 10.50
N HIS A 99 16.16 -4.12 9.68
CA HIS A 99 15.66 -2.78 10.00
C HIS A 99 14.22 -2.77 10.53
N LYS A 100 13.63 -3.95 10.82
CA LYS A 100 12.24 -4.06 11.26
C LYS A 100 11.89 -3.17 12.46
N ASN A 101 12.73 -3.21 13.49
CA ASN A 101 12.54 -2.39 14.70
C ASN A 101 12.61 -0.88 14.42
N GLU A 102 13.35 -0.46 13.39
CA GLU A 102 13.44 0.94 12.97
C GLU A 102 12.17 1.36 12.21
N VAL A 103 11.72 0.51 11.29
CA VAL A 103 10.53 0.74 10.46
C VAL A 103 9.25 0.76 11.32
N GLU A 104 9.12 -0.15 12.27
CA GLU A 104 7.97 -0.23 13.17
C GLU A 104 7.83 0.98 14.10
N LYS A 105 8.92 1.68 14.40
CA LYS A 105 8.90 2.89 15.25
C LYS A 105 8.32 4.11 14.55
N ASP A 106 8.44 4.18 13.23
CA ASP A 106 7.96 5.32 12.44
C ASP A 106 7.47 4.88 11.04
N PRO A 107 6.42 4.06 10.97
CA PRO A 107 5.99 3.45 9.72
C PRO A 107 5.55 4.49 8.68
N ASP A 108 5.10 5.67 9.12
CA ASP A 108 4.67 6.77 8.22
C ASP A 108 5.86 7.28 7.40
N ARG A 109 7.00 7.52 8.08
CA ARG A 109 8.25 7.94 7.44
C ARG A 109 8.75 6.91 6.44
N PHE A 110 8.63 5.61 6.74
CA PHE A 110 9.15 4.55 5.87
C PHE A 110 8.18 4.12 4.76
N LEU A 111 6.87 4.18 4.96
CA LEU A 111 5.86 3.86 3.92
C LEU A 111 5.62 5.02 2.96
N TYR A 112 5.83 6.26 3.42
CA TYR A 112 5.55 7.47 2.65
C TYR A 112 6.78 8.34 2.37
N ALA A 113 7.99 7.79 2.57
CA ALA A 113 9.24 8.42 2.16
C ALA A 113 9.12 9.07 0.77
N GLU A 114 9.43 10.36 0.71
CA GLU A 114 9.58 11.14 -0.52
C GLU A 114 10.71 10.58 -1.40
N ALA A 115 10.77 10.95 -2.67
CA ALA A 115 11.71 10.35 -3.62
C ALA A 115 13.20 10.48 -3.21
N SER A 116 13.60 11.62 -2.65
CA SER A 116 14.96 11.85 -2.14
C SER A 116 15.28 10.93 -0.97
N TYR A 117 14.36 10.84 -0.01
CA TYR A 117 14.50 10.02 1.19
C TYR A 117 14.39 8.51 0.86
N TYR A 118 13.55 8.14 -0.10
CA TYR A 118 13.44 6.78 -0.61
C TYR A 118 14.77 6.27 -1.20
N ARG A 119 15.48 7.12 -1.96
CA ARG A 119 16.81 6.78 -2.48
C ARG A 119 17.82 6.56 -1.36
N GLU A 120 17.77 7.38 -0.31
CA GLU A 120 18.62 7.18 0.88
C GLU A 120 18.33 5.85 1.57
N LEU A 121 17.04 5.52 1.75
CA LEU A 121 16.61 4.24 2.34
C LEU A 121 17.05 3.04 1.51
N LYS A 122 17.01 3.14 0.17
CA LYS A 122 17.56 2.12 -0.73
C LYS A 122 19.07 1.98 -0.58
N ASN A 123 19.81 3.10 -0.57
CA ASN A 123 21.27 3.09 -0.40
C ASN A 123 21.71 2.49 0.94
N LYS A 124 20.85 2.56 1.96
CA LYS A 124 21.07 1.97 3.28
C LYS A 124 20.59 0.51 3.39
N ASN A 125 20.12 -0.10 2.30
CA ASN A 125 19.48 -1.42 2.30
C ASN A 125 18.31 -1.53 3.28
N ILE A 126 17.63 -0.42 3.60
CA ILE A 126 16.43 -0.44 4.44
C ILE A 126 15.23 -0.84 3.59
N ILE A 127 15.09 -0.22 2.40
CA ILE A 127 14.12 -0.62 1.38
C ILE A 127 14.88 -1.40 0.32
N LEU A 128 14.45 -2.63 0.06
CA LEU A 128 15.03 -3.48 -0.98
C LEU A 128 14.41 -3.14 -2.34
N PHE A 129 13.09 -3.28 -2.44
CA PHE A 129 12.33 -2.99 -3.66
C PHE A 129 10.90 -2.57 -3.32
N GLN A 130 10.18 -2.09 -4.34
CA GLN A 130 8.77 -1.78 -4.20
C GLN A 130 7.94 -2.38 -5.34
N ILE A 131 6.68 -2.66 -5.05
CA ILE A 131 5.66 -2.95 -6.04
C ILE A 131 4.69 -1.78 -6.04
N LYS A 132 4.42 -1.21 -7.22
CA LYS A 132 3.45 -0.12 -7.37
C LYS A 132 2.44 -0.48 -8.46
N ILE A 133 1.21 -0.77 -8.04
CA ILE A 133 0.07 -1.07 -8.91
C ILE A 133 -0.90 0.13 -8.81
N GLU A 134 -1.11 0.84 -9.91
CA GLU A 134 -1.95 2.04 -9.92
C GLU A 134 -3.45 1.74 -9.94
N ASP A 135 -3.81 0.59 -10.50
CA ASP A 135 -5.15 0.02 -10.49
C ASP A 135 -5.03 -1.50 -10.33
N ILE A 136 -5.47 -2.03 -9.19
CA ILE A 136 -5.41 -3.47 -8.94
C ILE A 136 -6.30 -4.28 -9.89
N GLU A 137 -7.31 -3.66 -10.52
CA GLU A 137 -8.18 -4.35 -11.47
C GLU A 137 -7.40 -4.84 -12.70
N SER A 138 -6.25 -4.25 -13.02
CA SER A 138 -5.36 -4.72 -14.10
C SER A 138 -4.72 -6.09 -13.85
N ILE A 139 -4.71 -6.58 -12.60
CA ILE A 139 -4.02 -7.82 -12.20
C ILE A 139 -4.95 -9.02 -12.33
N ASN A 140 -4.82 -9.81 -13.39
CA ASN A 140 -5.71 -10.94 -13.71
C ASN A 140 -5.13 -12.31 -13.36
N GLN A 141 -3.81 -12.38 -13.20
CA GLN A 141 -3.06 -13.59 -12.87
C GLN A 141 -1.80 -13.23 -12.08
N LEU A 142 -1.23 -14.22 -11.40
CA LEU A 142 -0.04 -14.04 -10.56
C LEU A 142 1.15 -13.43 -11.32
N GLY A 143 1.36 -13.85 -12.56
CA GLY A 143 2.45 -13.36 -13.42
C GLY A 143 2.38 -11.85 -13.71
N ASP A 144 1.19 -11.25 -13.63
CA ASP A 144 1.03 -9.82 -13.91
C ASP A 144 1.74 -8.95 -12.86
N ILE A 145 1.85 -9.44 -11.62
CA ILE A 145 2.47 -8.73 -10.49
C ILE A 145 3.96 -8.47 -10.74
N VAL A 146 4.64 -9.42 -11.41
CA VAL A 146 6.09 -9.35 -11.68
C VAL A 146 6.43 -8.11 -12.50
N ASN A 147 5.52 -7.66 -13.38
CA ASN A 147 5.70 -6.47 -14.21
C ASN A 147 5.73 -5.15 -13.43
N TYR A 148 5.37 -5.18 -12.14
CA TYR A 148 5.29 -4.00 -11.28
C TYR A 148 6.39 -3.94 -10.22
N ILE A 149 7.32 -4.90 -10.22
CA ILE A 149 8.47 -4.90 -9.32
C ILE A 149 9.46 -3.82 -9.79
N GLN A 150 9.75 -2.86 -8.91
CA GLN A 150 10.68 -1.75 -9.16
C GLN A 150 11.91 -1.88 -8.25
N GLU A 151 13.03 -2.22 -8.88
CA GLU A 151 14.38 -2.28 -8.29
C GLU A 151 15.00 -0.91 -7.98
#